data_AF-A0A7Y2GAZ5-F1
#
_entry.id   AF-A0A7Y2GAZ5-F1
#
_cell.length_a   1.000
_cell.length_b   1.000
_cell.length_c   1.000
_cell.angle_alpha   90.00
_cell.angle_beta   90.00
_cell.angle_gamma   90.00
#
_symmetry.space_group_name_H-M   'P 1'
#
loop_
_entity.id
_entity.type
_entity.pdbx_description
1 polymer ?
#
loop_
_entity_poly.entity_id
_entity_poly.type
_entity_poly.pdbx_seq_one_letter_code
_entity_poly.pdbx_strand_id
1 'polypeptide(L)'
;GKNGCFLKRRADVQEQQLDDGIRPADSGYGVEPDGCEGRLYIGNATPGEPELIQSPTGNYMAFYDGVYQSITRGLPEPVPADDGVRVMRIIDAAFRSHRDGAVVRC
;
A
#
# COMPACT_ATOMS: atom_id res chain seq x y z
N GLY A 1 -10.07 -11.54 7.89
CA GLY A 1 -9.57 -12.29 9.07
C GLY A 1 -10.72 -13.00 9.77
N LYS A 2 -10.48 -13.68 10.90
CA LYS A 2 -11.52 -14.47 11.60
C LYS A 2 -12.79 -13.67 11.98
N ASN A 3 -12.64 -12.37 12.24
CA ASN A 3 -13.71 -11.53 12.78
C ASN A 3 -14.34 -10.58 11.74
N GLY A 4 -13.90 -10.63 10.48
CA GLY A 4 -14.34 -9.66 9.49
C GLY A 4 -13.49 -9.61 8.22
N CYS A 5 -13.90 -8.76 7.28
CA CYS A 5 -13.24 -8.56 5.99
C CYS A 5 -13.13 -7.07 5.68
N PHE A 6 -12.01 -6.68 5.07
CA PHE A 6 -11.81 -5.34 4.53
C PHE A 6 -11.65 -5.44 3.03
N LEU A 7 -12.53 -4.77 2.28
CA LEU A 7 -12.48 -4.72 0.82
C LEU A 7 -12.24 -3.28 0.38
N LYS A 8 -11.20 -3.07 -0.42
CA LYS A 8 -10.90 -1.77 -1.00
C LYS A 8 -10.42 -1.95 -2.43
N ARG A 9 -10.93 -1.11 -3.34
CA ARG A 9 -10.42 -1.02 -4.72
C ARG A 9 -9.17 -0.15 -4.73
N ARG A 10 -8.24 -0.42 -5.65
CA ARG A 10 -7.08 0.45 -5.87
C ARG A 10 -7.60 1.85 -6.23
N ALA A 11 -7.20 2.84 -5.46
CA ALA A 11 -7.68 4.21 -5.60
C ALA A 11 -6.59 5.26 -5.29
N ASP A 12 -5.34 4.85 -5.06
CA ASP A 12 -4.23 5.80 -4.96
C ASP A 12 -4.14 6.61 -6.26
N VAL A 13 -4.15 7.93 -6.13
CA VAL A 13 -4.15 8.90 -7.23
C VAL A 13 -2.82 9.63 -7.39
N GLN A 14 -1.83 9.38 -6.52
CA GLN A 14 -0.61 10.19 -6.43
C GLN A 14 0.18 10.21 -7.73
N GLU A 15 0.36 9.04 -8.37
CA GLU A 15 1.06 8.92 -9.65
C GLU A 15 0.40 9.76 -10.74
N GLN A 16 -0.92 9.63 -10.92
CA GLN A 16 -1.68 10.42 -11.89
C GLN A 16 -1.66 11.91 -11.57
N GLN A 17 -1.75 12.29 -10.29
CA GLN A 17 -1.66 13.68 -9.86
C GLN A 17 -0.31 14.29 -10.20
N LEU A 18 0.79 13.54 -10.04
CA LEU A 18 2.12 14.00 -10.47
C LEU A 18 2.19 14.18 -11.99
N ASP A 19 1.65 13.24 -12.76
CA ASP A 19 1.56 13.34 -14.22
C ASP A 19 0.76 14.57 -14.69
N ASP A 20 -0.29 14.93 -13.94
CA ASP A 20 -1.13 16.10 -14.17
C ASP A 20 -0.50 17.41 -13.63
N GLY A 21 0.70 17.34 -13.04
CA GLY A 21 1.45 18.49 -12.54
C GLY A 21 1.07 18.98 -11.15
N ILE A 22 0.23 18.24 -10.42
CA ILE A 22 -0.08 18.50 -9.00
C ILE A 22 1.14 18.10 -8.18
N ARG A 23 1.58 18.99 -7.30
CA ARG A 23 2.79 18.77 -6.50
C ARG A 23 2.45 18.16 -5.14
N PRO A 24 3.37 17.41 -4.52
CA PRO A 24 3.15 16.85 -3.18
C PRO A 24 2.84 17.89 -2.08
N ALA A 25 3.20 19.15 -2.28
CA ALA A 25 2.92 20.24 -1.34
C ALA A 25 1.52 20.88 -1.54
N ASP A 26 0.81 20.53 -2.62
CA ASP A 26 -0.52 21.06 -2.89
C ASP A 26 -1.57 20.31 -2.04
N SER A 27 -2.58 21.02 -1.52
CA SER A 27 -3.48 20.52 -0.47
C SER A 27 -4.35 19.32 -0.84
N GLY A 28 -4.51 19.02 -2.14
CA GLY A 28 -5.28 17.88 -2.64
C GLY A 28 -4.44 16.66 -3.01
N TYR A 29 -3.12 16.73 -2.88
CA TYR A 29 -2.24 15.63 -3.24
C TYR A 29 -2.46 14.41 -2.33
N GLY A 30 -2.56 13.22 -2.92
CA GLY A 30 -2.75 11.95 -2.22
C GLY A 30 -4.12 11.75 -1.59
N VAL A 31 -5.06 12.70 -1.76
CA VAL A 31 -6.44 12.55 -1.29
C VAL A 31 -7.22 11.73 -2.32
N GLU A 32 -7.68 10.55 -1.92
CA GLU A 32 -8.55 9.74 -2.77
C GLU A 32 -9.93 10.39 -2.93
N PRO A 33 -10.59 10.24 -4.10
CA PRO A 33 -11.93 10.79 -4.32
C PRO A 33 -13.01 10.06 -3.52
N ASP A 34 -14.11 10.75 -3.24
CA ASP A 34 -15.31 10.17 -2.61
C ASP A 34 -15.80 8.92 -3.39
N GLY A 35 -16.32 7.93 -2.67
CA GLY A 35 -16.76 6.65 -3.25
C GLY A 35 -15.65 5.61 -3.40
N CYS A 36 -14.40 5.94 -3.03
CA CYS A 36 -13.27 5.02 -2.99
C CYS A 36 -12.95 4.48 -1.58
N GLU A 37 -13.84 4.69 -0.63
CA GLU A 37 -13.69 4.25 0.75
C GLU A 37 -13.53 2.73 0.83
N GLY A 38 -12.72 2.29 1.78
CA GLY A 38 -12.65 0.88 2.16
C GLY A 38 -13.96 0.44 2.81
N ARG A 39 -14.38 -0.79 2.54
CA ARG A 39 -15.60 -1.39 3.10
C ARG A 39 -15.19 -2.40 4.18
N LEU A 40 -15.49 -2.09 5.44
CA LEU A 40 -15.20 -2.95 6.59
C LEU A 40 -16.45 -3.71 7.01
N TYR A 41 -16.36 -5.04 6.98
CA TYR A 41 -17.40 -5.95 7.46
C TYR A 41 -16.94 -6.61 8.75
N ILE A 42 -17.72 -6.47 9.82
CA ILE A 42 -17.42 -7.08 11.13
C ILE A 42 -18.49 -8.15 11.41
N GLY A 43 -18.08 -9.36 11.79
CA GLY A 43 -18.99 -10.52 11.92
C GLY A 43 -20.12 -10.38 12.95
N ASN A 44 -20.04 -9.37 13.82
CA ASN A 44 -21.05 -9.09 14.85
C ASN A 44 -21.94 -7.88 14.50
N ALA A 45 -21.70 -7.22 13.35
CA ALA A 45 -22.51 -6.11 12.87
C ALA A 45 -23.78 -6.61 12.17
N THR A 46 -24.76 -5.72 11.99
CA THR A 46 -25.99 -5.99 11.24
C THR A 46 -25.63 -6.65 9.90
N PRO A 47 -26.23 -7.79 9.53
CA PRO A 47 -25.92 -8.45 8.27
C PRO A 47 -26.20 -7.51 7.09
N GLY A 48 -25.16 -7.10 6.36
CA GLY A 48 -25.29 -6.53 5.02
C GLY A 48 -24.63 -5.18 4.78
N GLU A 49 -24.50 -4.30 5.78
CA GLU A 49 -23.95 -2.96 5.58
C GLU A 49 -22.53 -2.83 6.14
N PRO A 50 -21.53 -2.49 5.30
CA PRO A 50 -20.18 -2.24 5.76
C PRO A 50 -20.06 -0.85 6.38
N GLU A 51 -19.12 -0.70 7.31
CA GLU A 51 -18.59 0.60 7.68
C GLU A 51 -17.69 1.12 6.54
N LEU A 52 -17.89 2.38 6.14
CA LEU A 52 -17.07 3.04 5.13
C LEU A 52 -15.86 3.71 5.81
N ILE A 53 -14.67 3.29 5.41
CA ILE A 53 -13.40 3.75 5.97
C ILE A 53 -12.71 4.63 4.94
N GLN A 54 -12.60 5.92 5.25
CA GLN A 54 -11.78 6.84 4.45
C GLN A 54 -10.31 6.45 4.53
N SER A 55 -9.63 6.48 3.39
CA SER A 55 -8.19 6.22 3.34
C SER A 55 -7.42 7.40 3.92
N PRO A 56 -6.30 7.16 4.61
CA PRO A 56 -5.32 8.22 4.89
C PRO A 56 -4.82 8.83 3.59
N THR A 57 -4.47 10.12 3.62
CA THR A 57 -3.82 10.81 2.50
C THR A 57 -2.51 10.11 2.15
N GLY A 58 -2.34 9.76 0.87
CA GLY A 58 -1.10 9.21 0.34
C GLY A 58 0.06 10.19 0.51
N ASN A 59 1.25 9.67 0.86
CA ASN A 59 2.42 10.50 1.12
C ASN A 59 3.73 9.85 0.64
N TYR A 60 4.03 9.99 -0.65
CA TYR A 60 5.33 9.56 -1.19
C TYR A 60 6.52 10.32 -0.59
N MET A 61 6.34 11.55 -0.10
CA MET A 61 7.43 12.32 0.50
C MET A 61 7.95 11.73 1.81
N ALA A 62 7.11 10.98 2.54
CA ALA A 62 7.53 10.27 3.75
C ALA A 62 8.69 9.30 3.49
N PHE A 63 8.77 8.71 2.29
CA PHE A 63 9.91 7.88 1.91
C PHE A 63 11.21 8.70 1.83
N TYR A 64 11.17 9.84 1.13
CA TYR A 64 12.34 10.71 0.97
C TYR A 64 12.77 11.36 2.28
N ASP A 65 11.81 11.72 3.14
CA ASP A 65 12.08 12.18 4.50
C ASP A 65 12.82 11.09 5.28
N GLY A 66 12.36 9.85 5.20
CA GLY A 66 13.04 8.69 5.79
C GLY A 66 14.48 8.54 5.28
N VAL A 67 14.69 8.57 3.96
CA VAL A 67 16.02 8.50 3.35
C VAL A 67 16.93 9.63 3.85
N TYR A 68 16.42 10.86 3.89
CA TYR A 68 17.16 11.99 4.41
C TYR A 68 17.59 11.78 5.87
N GLN A 69 16.69 11.29 6.73
CA GLN A 69 17.03 10.99 8.12
C GLN A 69 18.07 9.88 8.24
N SER A 70 17.99 8.83 7.42
CA SER A 70 18.98 7.75 7.41
C SER A 70 20.36 8.26 7.03
N ILE A 71 20.46 9.09 5.98
CA ILE A 71 21.74 9.65 5.50
C ILE A 71 22.33 10.62 6.53
N THR A 72 21.52 11.53 7.06
CA THR A 72 22.02 12.65 7.88
C THR A 72 22.17 12.31 9.36
N ARG A 73 21.38 11.35 9.86
CA ARG A 73 21.32 11.00 11.29
C ARG A 73 21.60 9.53 11.59
N GLY A 74 21.84 8.70 10.56
CA GLY A 74 22.08 7.27 10.74
C GLY A 74 20.86 6.50 11.25
N LEU A 75 19.65 7.02 11.06
CA LEU A 75 18.42 6.28 11.37
C LEU A 75 18.24 5.09 10.40
N PRO A 76 17.47 4.05 10.79
CA PRO A 76 17.16 2.95 9.89
C PRO A 76 16.58 3.44 8.56
N GLU A 77 16.94 2.77 7.47
CA GLU A 77 16.39 3.03 6.13
C GLU A 77 14.87 2.83 6.13
N PRO A 78 14.09 3.68 5.43
CA PRO A 78 12.64 3.53 5.36
C PRO A 78 12.21 2.22 4.69
N VAL A 79 13.05 1.71 3.77
CA VAL A 79 12.93 0.38 3.16
C VAL A 79 14.32 -0.21 3.02
N PRO A 80 14.74 -1.12 3.92
CA PRO A 80 16.05 -1.76 3.86
C PRO A 80 16.23 -2.65 2.63
N ALA A 81 17.46 -2.78 2.13
CA ALA A 81 17.78 -3.63 0.97
C ALA A 81 17.31 -5.10 1.14
N ASP A 82 17.38 -5.63 2.36
CA ASP A 82 16.92 -6.98 2.67
C ASP A 82 15.43 -7.21 2.39
N ASP A 83 14.59 -6.18 2.55
CA ASP A 83 13.17 -6.27 2.16
C ASP A 83 13.02 -6.38 0.64
N GLY A 84 13.82 -5.65 -0.12
CA GLY A 84 13.90 -5.80 -1.58
C GLY A 84 14.28 -7.21 -2.00
N VAL A 85 15.30 -7.80 -1.37
CA VAL A 85 15.71 -9.20 -1.63
C VAL A 85 14.59 -10.18 -1.29
N ARG A 86 13.87 -9.97 -0.18
CA ARG A 86 12.72 -10.81 0.19
C ARG A 86 11.62 -10.75 -0.87
N VAL A 87 11.30 -9.57 -1.39
CA VAL A 87 10.33 -9.41 -2.49
C VAL A 87 10.78 -10.16 -3.75
N MET A 88 12.05 -10.02 -4.15
CA MET A 88 12.58 -10.73 -5.32
C MET A 88 12.46 -12.25 -5.18
N ARG A 89 12.73 -12.81 -3.99
CA ARG A 89 12.57 -14.25 -3.74
C ARG A 89 11.13 -14.74 -3.94
N ILE A 90 10.14 -13.95 -3.53
CA ILE A 90 8.72 -14.28 -3.75
C ILE A 90 8.36 -14.21 -5.22
N ILE A 91 8.86 -13.21 -5.95
CA ILE A 91 8.66 -13.09 -7.40
C ILE A 91 9.25 -14.31 -8.13
N ASP A 92 10.48 -14.70 -7.80
CA ASP A 92 11.13 -15.89 -8.37
C ASP A 92 10.37 -17.17 -8.05
N ALA A 93 9.87 -17.32 -6.82
CA ALA A 93 9.05 -18.46 -6.42
C ALA A 93 7.73 -18.51 -7.20
N ALA A 94 7.10 -17.36 -7.47
CA ALA A 94 5.89 -17.28 -8.28
C ALA A 94 6.14 -17.72 -9.74
N PHE A 95 7.23 -17.28 -10.37
CA PHE A 95 7.62 -17.72 -11.71
C PHE A 95 7.89 -19.23 -11.77
N ARG A 96 8.61 -19.76 -10.77
CA ARG A 96 8.88 -21.20 -10.66
C ARG A 96 7.60 -22.01 -10.47
N SER A 97 6.72 -21.56 -9.58
CA SER A 97 5.41 -22.17 -9.32
C SER A 97 4.58 -22.26 -10.60
N HIS A 98 4.53 -21.18 -11.37
CA HIS A 98 3.83 -21.14 -12.66
C HIS A 98 4.41 -22.15 -13.66
N ARG A 99 5.73 -22.19 -13.81
CA ARG A 99 6.42 -23.09 -14.74
C ARG A 99 6.24 -24.57 -14.35
N ASP A 100 6.37 -24.87 -13.06
CA ASP A 100 6.44 -26.24 -12.56
C ASP A 100 5.03 -26.78 -12.18
N GLY A 101 4.01 -25.94 -12.19
CA GLY A 101 2.62 -26.30 -11.85
C GLY A 101 2.43 -26.74 -10.39
N ALA A 102 3.32 -26.32 -9.49
CA ALA A 102 3.40 -26.81 -8.12
C ALA A 102 3.77 -25.70 -7.12
N VAL A 103 3.36 -25.86 -5.87
CA VAL A 103 3.68 -24.91 -4.80
C VAL A 103 5.18 -24.92 -4.51
N VAL A 104 5.80 -23.75 -4.60
CA VAL A 104 7.20 -23.51 -4.19
C VAL A 104 7.23 -22.99 -2.76
N ARG A 105 7.94 -23.68 -1.87
CA ARG A 105 8.18 -23.22 -0.50
C ARG A 105 9.34 -22.22 -0.48
N CYS A 106 9.12 -21.08 0.18
CA CYS A 106 10.05 -19.97 0.32
C CYS A 106 10.62 -19.93 1.73
#